data_AF-A0AAU6L647-F1
#
_entry.id   AF-A0AAU6L647-F1
#
_cell.length_a   1.000
_cell.length_b   1.000
_cell.length_c   1.000
_cell.angle_alpha   90.00
_cell.angle_beta   90.00
_cell.angle_gamma   90.00
#
_symmetry.space_group_name_H-M   'P 1'
#
loop_
_entity.id
_entity.type
_entity.pdbx_description
1 polymer ?
#
loop_
_entity_poly.entity_id
_entity_poly.type
_entity_poly.pdbx_seq_one_letter_code
_entity_poly.pdbx_strand_id
1 'polypeptide(L)'
;MSEDEHEIEDLQVEVAGLLLDYVYAPLLEDQHVRGVLPAPSGAPAVRVALGDRGECDPARLTAYEIPLGSGEELRTAHDVVALLRAVHTGTHVYPSDRVTSVMGMDLYLVDPAQVKEAPFTTDDWAATLLRCLARPSEERPSARLRGFLFREGGLLRLYMDSDEASGVIAADVQPGGALTALLAALPSLLGEEWRTTDGADDPHCRYLVDLTHW
;
A
#
# COMPACT_ATOMS: atom_id res chain seq x y z
N MET A 1 -8.43 -19.11 20.67
CA MET A 1 -8.36 -18.64 19.28
C MET A 1 -7.42 -19.55 18.52
N SER A 2 -7.76 -19.90 17.29
CA SER A 2 -6.86 -20.66 16.40
C SER A 2 -5.73 -19.74 15.88
N GLU A 3 -4.70 -20.34 15.26
CA GLU A 3 -3.64 -19.62 14.56
C GLU A 3 -4.22 -18.77 13.42
N ASP A 4 -5.13 -19.36 12.63
CA ASP A 4 -5.88 -18.68 11.57
C ASP A 4 -6.66 -17.44 12.05
N GLU A 5 -7.26 -17.49 13.25
CA GLU A 5 -7.98 -16.33 13.83
C GLU A 5 -7.02 -15.18 14.15
N HIS A 6 -5.79 -15.47 14.61
CA HIS A 6 -4.79 -14.43 14.85
C HIS A 6 -4.27 -13.83 13.53
N GLU A 7 -4.05 -14.65 12.50
CA GLU A 7 -3.62 -14.15 11.18
C GLU A 7 -4.66 -13.21 10.56
N ILE A 8 -5.95 -13.51 10.71
CA ILE A 8 -7.04 -12.64 10.25
C ILE A 8 -7.04 -11.31 11.01
N GLU A 9 -6.88 -11.34 12.32
CA GLU A 9 -6.82 -10.13 13.15
C GLU A 9 -5.62 -9.25 12.78
N ASP A 10 -4.44 -9.85 12.62
CA ASP A 10 -3.22 -9.15 12.20
C ASP A 10 -3.39 -8.52 10.80
N LEU A 11 -4.00 -9.24 9.86
CA LEU A 11 -4.31 -8.72 8.54
C LEU A 11 -5.34 -7.57 8.60
N GLN A 12 -6.36 -7.65 9.45
CA GLN A 12 -7.30 -6.54 9.66
C GLN A 12 -6.59 -5.28 10.19
N VAL A 13 -5.62 -5.46 11.09
CA VAL A 13 -4.78 -4.35 11.60
C VAL A 13 -3.91 -3.78 10.49
N GLU A 14 -3.29 -4.63 9.66
CA GLU A 14 -2.47 -4.18 8.52
C GLU A 14 -3.32 -3.39 7.51
N VAL A 15 -4.49 -3.91 7.14
CA VAL A 15 -5.45 -3.24 6.26
C VAL A 15 -5.86 -1.89 6.81
N ALA A 16 -6.25 -1.83 8.09
CA ALA A 16 -6.60 -0.56 8.73
C ALA A 16 -5.43 0.43 8.69
N GLY A 17 -4.22 -0.04 9.01
CA GLY A 17 -2.99 0.75 8.96
C GLY A 17 -2.70 1.34 7.59
N LEU A 18 -2.88 0.56 6.52
CA LEU A 18 -2.71 1.00 5.14
C LEU A 18 -3.80 2.00 4.73
N LEU A 19 -5.05 1.73 5.10
CA LEU A 19 -6.20 2.56 4.70
C LEU A 19 -6.25 3.93 5.38
N LEU A 20 -5.52 4.12 6.51
CA LEU A 20 -5.39 5.42 7.18
C LEU A 20 -4.86 6.52 6.24
N ASP A 21 -3.98 6.17 5.31
CA ASP A 21 -3.40 7.13 4.37
C ASP A 21 -4.49 7.77 3.47
N TYR A 22 -5.56 7.01 3.20
CA TYR A 22 -6.69 7.45 2.37
C TYR A 22 -7.79 8.19 3.15
N VAL A 23 -7.60 8.46 4.45
CA VAL A 23 -8.46 9.40 5.19
C VAL A 23 -8.23 10.83 4.71
N TYR A 24 -6.97 11.15 4.35
CA TYR A 24 -6.57 12.46 3.84
C TYR A 24 -6.35 12.47 2.34
N ALA A 25 -5.71 11.43 1.78
CA ALA A 25 -5.57 11.27 0.34
C ALA A 25 -6.84 10.63 -0.25
N PRO A 26 -7.26 10.96 -1.48
CA PRO A 26 -8.35 10.23 -2.11
C PRO A 26 -7.89 8.79 -2.40
N LEU A 27 -8.76 7.83 -2.13
CA LEU A 27 -8.60 6.44 -2.54
C LEU A 27 -8.78 6.30 -4.05
N LEU A 28 -9.76 7.04 -4.59
CA LEU A 28 -10.14 7.11 -5.99
C LEU A 28 -10.91 8.41 -6.22
N GLU A 29 -10.52 9.19 -7.23
CA GLU A 29 -11.14 10.49 -7.57
C GLU A 29 -11.27 11.41 -6.34
N ASP A 30 -12.48 11.66 -5.86
CA ASP A 30 -12.79 12.48 -4.68
C ASP A 30 -13.22 11.66 -3.44
N GLN A 31 -13.18 10.34 -3.54
CA GLN A 31 -13.59 9.44 -2.47
C GLN A 31 -12.45 9.19 -1.49
N HIS A 32 -12.77 9.32 -0.21
CA HIS A 32 -11.87 9.10 0.91
C HIS A 32 -12.35 7.94 1.77
N VAL A 33 -11.41 7.30 2.47
CA VAL A 33 -11.76 6.37 3.55
C VAL A 33 -12.31 7.17 4.72
N ARG A 34 -13.53 6.85 5.12
CA ARG A 34 -14.26 7.47 6.25
C ARG A 34 -14.40 6.54 7.44
N GLY A 35 -14.18 5.24 7.24
CA GLY A 35 -14.10 4.27 8.32
C GLY A 35 -13.55 2.93 7.85
N VAL A 36 -12.84 2.24 8.75
CA VAL A 36 -12.48 0.83 8.62
C VAL A 36 -13.05 0.14 9.84
N LEU A 37 -13.93 -0.82 9.62
CA LEU A 37 -14.69 -1.51 10.66
C LEU A 37 -14.38 -3.02 10.57
N PRO A 38 -14.22 -3.71 11.71
CA PRO A 38 -14.13 -5.16 11.71
C PRO A 38 -15.47 -5.76 11.26
N ALA A 39 -15.42 -6.89 10.58
CA ALA A 39 -16.62 -7.65 10.28
C ALA A 39 -17.21 -8.28 11.56
N PRO A 40 -18.54 -8.42 11.68
CA PRO A 40 -19.18 -8.91 12.88
C PRO A 40 -18.75 -10.35 13.19
N SER A 41 -18.67 -10.67 14.47
CA SER A 41 -18.38 -12.01 14.98
C SER A 41 -17.05 -12.61 14.51
N GLY A 42 -16.05 -11.77 14.18
CA GLY A 42 -14.72 -12.22 13.77
C GLY A 42 -14.68 -12.83 12.37
N ALA A 43 -15.65 -12.51 11.51
CA ALA A 43 -15.63 -12.98 10.13
C ALA A 43 -14.32 -12.53 9.42
N PRO A 44 -13.75 -13.36 8.52
CA PRO A 44 -12.52 -13.07 7.78
C PRO A 44 -12.78 -12.03 6.69
N ALA A 45 -13.19 -10.84 7.08
CA ALA A 45 -13.55 -9.73 6.22
C ALA A 45 -13.26 -8.39 6.91
N VAL A 46 -13.17 -7.35 6.11
CA VAL A 46 -13.05 -5.96 6.57
C VAL A 46 -14.16 -5.14 5.93
N ARG A 47 -14.75 -4.23 6.69
CA ARG A 47 -15.73 -3.27 6.17
C ARG A 47 -15.09 -1.91 6.02
N VAL A 48 -15.20 -1.32 4.84
CA VAL A 48 -14.60 -0.01 4.55
C VAL A 48 -15.70 0.94 4.10
N ALA A 49 -15.85 2.05 4.83
CA ALA A 49 -16.77 3.12 4.50
C ALA A 49 -16.04 4.19 3.69
N LEU A 50 -16.62 4.54 2.53
CA LEU A 50 -16.14 5.58 1.63
C LEU A 50 -17.13 6.74 1.59
N GLY A 51 -16.61 7.94 1.30
CA GLY A 51 -17.40 9.13 1.05
C GLY A 51 -16.51 10.35 0.80
N ASP A 52 -17.15 11.51 0.61
CA ASP A 52 -16.46 12.78 0.39
C ASP A 52 -15.53 13.15 1.56
N ARG A 53 -14.55 14.01 1.28
CA ARG A 53 -13.65 14.51 2.31
C ARG A 53 -14.43 15.21 3.42
N GLY A 54 -14.28 14.72 4.65
CA GLY A 54 -14.94 15.29 5.82
C GLY A 54 -16.36 14.76 6.08
N GLU A 55 -16.89 13.88 5.21
CA GLU A 55 -18.24 13.35 5.37
C GLU A 55 -18.39 12.44 6.61
N CYS A 56 -19.43 12.64 7.39
CA CYS A 56 -19.70 11.89 8.61
C CYS A 56 -21.15 11.42 8.71
N ASP A 57 -22.04 11.87 7.82
CA ASP A 57 -23.43 11.42 7.76
C ASP A 57 -23.50 9.99 7.18
N PRO A 58 -23.95 8.98 7.95
CA PRO A 58 -24.05 7.61 7.45
C PRO A 58 -24.86 7.46 6.17
N ALA A 59 -25.88 8.29 5.95
CA ALA A 59 -26.70 8.24 4.75
C ALA A 59 -25.96 8.70 3.48
N ARG A 60 -24.79 9.35 3.64
CA ARG A 60 -23.91 9.81 2.56
C ARG A 60 -22.63 8.98 2.46
N LEU A 61 -22.51 7.93 3.26
CA LEU A 61 -21.39 7.00 3.22
C LEU A 61 -21.82 5.69 2.58
N THR A 62 -20.91 5.07 1.85
CA THR A 62 -21.09 3.74 1.28
C THR A 62 -20.10 2.79 1.91
N ALA A 63 -20.58 1.70 2.50
CA ALA A 63 -19.74 0.66 3.09
C ALA A 63 -19.59 -0.53 2.13
N TYR A 64 -18.38 -1.09 2.08
CA TYR A 64 -18.07 -2.31 1.36
C TYR A 64 -17.51 -3.35 2.32
N GLU A 65 -18.05 -4.56 2.32
CA GLU A 65 -17.45 -5.71 3.01
C GLU A 65 -16.55 -6.46 2.04
N ILE A 66 -15.25 -6.44 2.30
CA ILE A 66 -14.23 -7.11 1.51
C ILE A 66 -13.82 -8.40 2.25
N PRO A 67 -14.05 -9.59 1.68
CA PRO A 67 -13.54 -10.82 2.27
C PRO A 67 -12.01 -10.85 2.20
N LEU A 68 -11.36 -11.27 3.28
CA LEU A 68 -9.91 -11.40 3.39
C LEU A 68 -9.41 -12.77 2.94
N GLY A 69 -10.26 -13.80 3.01
CA GLY A 69 -9.95 -15.13 2.48
C GLY A 69 -10.40 -15.30 1.02
N SER A 70 -9.56 -15.94 0.21
CA SER A 70 -9.89 -16.41 -1.14
C SER A 70 -9.52 -17.89 -1.28
N GLY A 71 -10.35 -18.78 -0.76
CA GLY A 71 -10.01 -20.20 -0.69
C GLY A 71 -9.03 -20.45 0.46
N GLU A 72 -7.84 -20.99 0.14
CA GLU A 72 -6.79 -21.29 1.14
C GLU A 72 -5.79 -20.14 1.33
N GLU A 73 -5.85 -19.08 0.52
CA GLU A 73 -4.93 -17.94 0.61
C GLU A 73 -5.61 -16.71 1.21
N LEU A 74 -4.89 -16.04 2.11
CA LEU A 74 -5.25 -14.72 2.61
C LEU A 74 -4.80 -13.63 1.62
N ARG A 75 -5.64 -12.61 1.50
CA ARG A 75 -5.34 -11.41 0.73
C ARG A 75 -4.33 -10.54 1.47
N THR A 76 -3.57 -9.78 0.71
CA THR A 76 -2.74 -8.70 1.25
C THR A 76 -3.58 -7.45 1.50
N ALA A 77 -3.09 -6.53 2.33
CA ALA A 77 -3.73 -5.23 2.51
C ALA A 77 -3.86 -4.44 1.19
N HIS A 78 -2.92 -4.64 0.27
CA HIS A 78 -2.92 -4.02 -1.05
C HIS A 78 -4.01 -4.57 -1.97
N ASP A 79 -4.32 -5.87 -1.89
CA ASP A 79 -5.43 -6.47 -2.64
C ASP A 79 -6.78 -5.88 -2.21
N VAL A 80 -6.94 -5.58 -0.92
CA VAL A 80 -8.13 -4.88 -0.39
C VAL A 80 -8.28 -3.49 -1.02
N VAL A 81 -7.20 -2.72 -1.11
CA VAL A 81 -7.20 -1.40 -1.78
C VAL A 81 -7.57 -1.54 -3.27
N ALA A 82 -6.99 -2.54 -3.96
CA ALA A 82 -7.28 -2.80 -5.37
C ALA A 82 -8.74 -3.18 -5.61
N LEU A 83 -9.33 -4.01 -4.72
CA LEU A 83 -10.75 -4.35 -4.75
C LEU A 83 -11.62 -3.13 -4.49
N LEU A 84 -11.31 -2.30 -3.50
CA LEU A 84 -12.08 -1.09 -3.20
C LEU A 84 -12.12 -0.11 -4.38
N ARG A 85 -10.99 0.09 -5.05
CA ARG A 85 -10.94 0.90 -6.28
C ARG A 85 -11.78 0.26 -7.38
N ALA A 86 -11.73 -1.06 -7.55
CA ALA A 86 -12.49 -1.78 -8.56
C ALA A 86 -14.00 -1.71 -8.34
N VAL A 87 -14.48 -1.90 -7.11
CA VAL A 87 -15.92 -1.86 -6.79
C VAL A 87 -16.50 -0.45 -6.83
N HIS A 88 -15.65 0.57 -6.72
CA HIS A 88 -16.07 1.96 -6.87
C HIS A 88 -15.95 2.47 -8.31
N THR A 89 -15.08 1.88 -9.14
CA THR A 89 -14.99 2.19 -10.57
C THR A 89 -16.02 1.39 -11.38
N GLY A 90 -17.06 2.06 -11.87
CA GLY A 90 -18.02 1.51 -12.84
C GLY A 90 -19.44 1.31 -12.29
N THR A 91 -20.37 1.02 -13.19
CA THR A 91 -21.76 0.69 -12.83
C THR A 91 -21.85 -0.77 -12.44
N HIS A 92 -21.69 -1.05 -11.14
CA HIS A 92 -21.87 -2.38 -10.60
C HIS A 92 -23.35 -2.63 -10.27
N VAL A 93 -23.96 -3.61 -10.94
CA VAL A 93 -25.30 -4.09 -10.58
C VAL A 93 -25.13 -5.13 -9.49
N TYR A 94 -25.30 -4.71 -8.24
CA TYR A 94 -25.32 -5.64 -7.12
C TYR A 94 -26.69 -6.32 -7.04
N PRO A 95 -26.74 -7.66 -6.98
CA PRO A 95 -27.99 -8.33 -6.70
C PRO A 95 -28.45 -7.98 -5.27
N SER A 96 -29.76 -7.95 -5.06
CA SER A 96 -30.37 -7.41 -3.83
C SER A 96 -29.95 -8.12 -2.55
N ASP A 97 -29.54 -9.39 -2.65
CA ASP A 97 -29.01 -10.20 -1.55
C ASP A 97 -27.58 -9.82 -1.14
N ARG A 98 -26.88 -9.03 -1.96
CA ARG A 98 -25.54 -8.48 -1.69
C ARG A 98 -25.56 -7.03 -1.22
N VAL A 99 -26.75 -6.46 -1.02
CA VAL A 99 -26.93 -5.11 -0.47
C VAL A 99 -27.70 -5.20 0.84
N THR A 100 -27.11 -4.69 1.91
CA THR A 100 -27.73 -4.62 3.23
C THR A 100 -27.44 -3.25 3.85
N SER A 101 -27.62 -3.09 5.17
CA SER A 101 -27.25 -1.87 5.87
C SER A 101 -26.38 -2.16 7.09
N VAL A 102 -25.50 -1.21 7.42
CA VAL A 102 -24.69 -1.22 8.65
C VAL A 102 -24.59 0.19 9.19
N MET A 103 -24.98 0.39 10.46
CA MET A 103 -24.91 1.70 11.12
C MET A 103 -25.58 2.86 10.32
N GLY A 104 -26.62 2.57 9.53
CA GLY A 104 -27.30 3.56 8.69
C GLY A 104 -26.64 3.84 7.33
N MET A 105 -25.57 3.12 6.98
CA MET A 105 -24.93 3.13 5.66
C MET A 105 -25.43 1.95 4.81
N ASP A 106 -25.49 2.14 3.50
CA ASP A 106 -25.62 1.02 2.56
C ASP A 106 -24.34 0.18 2.61
N LEU A 107 -24.50 -1.15 2.74
CA LEU A 107 -23.41 -2.11 2.79
C LEU A 107 -23.46 -3.04 1.58
N TYR A 108 -22.41 -3.00 0.78
CA TYR A 108 -22.20 -3.88 -0.37
C TYR A 108 -21.26 -5.03 -0.01
N LEU A 109 -21.75 -6.25 -0.13
CA LEU A 109 -20.97 -7.46 0.08
C LEU A 109 -20.19 -7.79 -1.20
N VAL A 110 -18.88 -7.58 -1.18
CA VAL A 110 -18.05 -7.75 -2.37
C VAL A 110 -17.82 -9.23 -2.64
N ASP A 111 -18.08 -9.63 -3.88
CA ASP A 111 -17.73 -10.96 -4.39
C ASP A 111 -16.48 -10.83 -5.27
N PRO A 112 -15.29 -11.23 -4.79
CA PRO A 112 -14.06 -11.11 -5.56
C PRO A 112 -14.06 -11.95 -6.83
N ALA A 113 -14.91 -12.98 -6.94
CA ALA A 113 -15.03 -13.76 -8.18
C ALA A 113 -15.71 -12.98 -9.31
N GLN A 114 -16.45 -11.92 -8.97
CA GLN A 114 -17.18 -11.06 -9.92
C GLN A 114 -16.49 -9.72 -10.16
N VAL A 115 -15.46 -9.39 -9.36
CA VAL A 115 -14.78 -8.10 -9.42
C VAL A 115 -13.33 -8.34 -9.86
N LYS A 116 -12.97 -7.79 -11.01
CA LYS A 116 -11.57 -7.73 -11.42
C LYS A 116 -10.87 -6.61 -10.66
N GLU A 117 -9.87 -6.97 -9.88
CA GLU A 117 -9.04 -6.02 -9.13
C GLU A 117 -8.45 -4.93 -10.02
N ALA A 118 -8.39 -3.71 -9.48
CA ALA A 118 -7.73 -2.61 -10.15
C ALA A 118 -6.22 -2.92 -10.25
N PRO A 119 -5.58 -2.68 -11.39
CA PRO A 119 -4.15 -2.92 -11.53
C PRO A 119 -3.37 -2.02 -10.56
N PHE A 120 -2.31 -2.56 -9.99
CA PHE A 120 -1.41 -1.81 -9.13
C PHE A 120 -0.68 -0.74 -9.94
N THR A 121 -0.75 0.51 -9.50
CA THR A 121 -0.13 1.64 -10.20
C THR A 121 1.34 1.80 -9.80
N THR A 122 2.10 2.61 -10.55
CA THR A 122 3.47 2.97 -10.17
C THR A 122 3.51 3.69 -8.81
N ASP A 123 2.51 4.52 -8.51
CA ASP A 123 2.40 5.23 -7.23
C ASP A 123 2.13 4.28 -6.08
N ASP A 124 1.34 3.23 -6.31
CA ASP A 124 1.12 2.18 -5.31
C ASP A 124 2.44 1.44 -5.02
N TRP A 125 3.18 1.03 -6.06
CA TRP A 125 4.50 0.40 -5.90
C TRP A 125 5.49 1.29 -5.15
N ALA A 126 5.52 2.59 -5.48
CA ALA A 126 6.37 3.56 -4.80
C ALA A 126 5.97 3.72 -3.33
N ALA A 127 4.67 3.83 -3.03
CA ALA A 127 4.18 3.96 -1.67
C ALA A 127 4.50 2.71 -0.84
N THR A 128 4.32 1.50 -1.38
CA THR A 128 4.69 0.25 -0.69
C THR A 128 6.18 0.21 -0.40
N LEU A 129 7.03 0.50 -1.40
CA LEU A 129 8.48 0.56 -1.23
C LEU A 129 8.89 1.55 -0.13
N LEU A 130 8.38 2.78 -0.17
CA LEU A 130 8.69 3.81 0.81
C LEU A 130 8.22 3.43 2.22
N ARG A 131 7.05 2.79 2.37
CA ARG A 131 6.57 2.29 3.67
C ARG A 131 7.49 1.21 4.23
N CYS A 132 7.88 0.23 3.43
CA CYS A 132 8.81 -0.82 3.83
C CYS A 132 10.16 -0.25 4.29
N LEU A 133 10.70 0.75 3.56
CA LEU A 133 11.95 1.40 3.90
C LEU A 133 11.86 2.33 5.12
N ALA A 134 10.71 2.98 5.34
CA ALA A 134 10.49 3.89 6.46
C ALA A 134 10.18 3.16 7.78
N ARG A 135 9.61 1.95 7.71
CA ARG A 135 9.23 1.11 8.86
C ARG A 135 9.78 -0.31 8.69
N PRO A 136 11.10 -0.51 8.84
CA PRO A 136 11.71 -1.83 8.73
C PRO A 136 11.19 -2.76 9.82
N SER A 137 10.98 -4.04 9.48
CA SER A 137 10.22 -4.97 10.32
C SER A 137 10.86 -5.23 11.68
N GLU A 138 12.12 -5.69 11.80
CA GLU A 138 12.66 -6.00 13.16
C GLU A 138 14.18 -5.82 13.39
N GLU A 139 14.97 -5.43 12.38
CA GLU A 139 16.39 -5.09 12.57
C GLU A 139 16.65 -3.70 12.03
N ARG A 140 17.52 -2.91 12.69
CA ARG A 140 17.96 -1.63 12.13
C ARG A 140 18.59 -1.93 10.77
N PRO A 141 17.97 -1.55 9.64
CA PRO A 141 18.53 -1.87 8.35
C PRO A 141 19.84 -1.11 8.21
N SER A 142 20.83 -1.77 7.61
CA SER A 142 22.15 -1.20 7.28
C SER A 142 22.05 -0.03 6.29
N ALA A 143 20.92 0.09 5.60
CA ALA A 143 20.56 1.24 4.78
C ALA A 143 19.23 1.83 5.22
N ARG A 144 19.21 3.12 5.58
CA ARG A 144 18.01 3.82 6.07
C ARG A 144 17.57 4.89 5.09
N LEU A 145 16.27 4.94 4.81
CA LEU A 145 15.69 5.99 4.01
C LEU A 145 15.70 7.33 4.76
N ARG A 146 16.31 8.35 4.16
CA ARG A 146 16.33 9.74 4.64
C ARG A 146 15.47 10.68 3.84
N GLY A 147 15.18 10.34 2.59
CA GLY A 147 14.33 11.12 1.71
C GLY A 147 14.06 10.37 0.42
N PHE A 148 13.14 10.91 -0.39
CA PHE A 148 12.85 10.38 -1.71
C PHE A 148 12.41 11.50 -2.65
N LEU A 149 12.51 11.25 -3.96
CA LEU A 149 12.05 12.17 -4.99
C LEU A 149 11.50 11.38 -6.19
N PHE A 150 10.25 11.64 -6.57
CA PHE A 150 9.70 11.15 -7.83
C PHE A 150 10.37 11.85 -9.01
N ARG A 151 10.65 11.09 -10.06
CA ARG A 151 11.37 11.52 -11.25
C ARG A 151 10.56 11.18 -12.50
N GLU A 152 10.95 11.79 -13.61
CA GLU A 152 10.36 11.47 -14.92
C GLU A 152 10.52 9.98 -15.26
N GLY A 153 9.59 9.44 -16.06
CA GLY A 153 9.60 8.03 -16.45
C GLY A 153 9.11 7.05 -15.38
N GLY A 154 8.54 7.56 -14.27
CA GLY A 154 8.08 6.72 -13.16
C GLY A 154 9.22 6.22 -12.26
N LEU A 155 10.39 6.85 -12.35
CA LEU A 155 11.53 6.58 -11.50
C LEU A 155 11.35 7.18 -10.11
N LEU A 156 11.92 6.52 -9.11
CA LEU A 156 11.97 6.99 -7.74
C LEU A 156 13.42 7.09 -7.28
N ARG A 157 13.86 8.28 -6.92
CA ARG A 157 15.15 8.48 -6.26
C ARG A 157 15.00 8.27 -4.76
N LEU A 158 15.75 7.35 -4.19
CA LEU A 158 15.85 7.10 -2.76
C LEU A 158 17.13 7.72 -2.23
N TYR A 159 17.05 8.51 -1.16
CA TYR A 159 18.21 9.04 -0.46
C TYR A 159 18.43 8.24 0.81
N MET A 160 19.56 7.54 0.88
CA MET A 160 19.81 6.52 1.88
C MET A 160 21.10 6.78 2.64
N ASP A 161 21.09 6.48 3.93
CA ASP A 161 22.33 6.28 4.67
C ASP A 161 22.95 4.92 4.29
N SER A 162 24.27 4.83 4.36
CA SER A 162 25.02 3.58 4.27
C SER A 162 25.97 3.50 5.46
N ASP A 163 26.05 2.35 6.11
CA ASP A 163 27.05 2.10 7.15
C ASP A 163 28.48 2.02 6.57
N GLU A 164 28.60 1.79 5.26
CA GLU A 164 29.87 1.57 4.56
C GLU A 164 30.44 2.85 3.94
N ALA A 165 29.60 3.84 3.65
CA ALA A 165 30.00 5.11 3.03
C ALA A 165 29.63 6.31 3.90
N SER A 166 30.57 7.25 4.10
CA SER A 166 30.26 8.50 4.80
C SER A 166 29.43 9.44 3.93
N GLY A 167 28.15 9.60 4.23
CA GLY A 167 27.24 10.54 3.56
C GLY A 167 25.99 9.86 3.00
N VAL A 168 25.16 10.64 2.31
CA VAL A 168 23.92 10.15 1.70
C VAL A 168 24.22 9.59 0.32
N ILE A 169 23.75 8.37 0.04
CA ILE A 169 23.75 7.75 -1.29
C ILE A 169 22.35 7.93 -1.89
N ALA A 170 22.27 8.49 -3.09
CA ALA A 170 21.06 8.48 -3.89
C ALA A 170 21.02 7.22 -4.76
N ALA A 171 19.87 6.56 -4.82
CA ALA A 171 19.62 5.41 -5.69
C ALA A 171 18.36 5.65 -6.53
N ASP A 172 18.50 5.66 -7.85
CA ASP A 172 17.36 5.71 -8.77
C ASP A 172 16.84 4.28 -9.00
N VAL A 173 15.58 4.02 -8.67
CA VAL A 173 14.92 2.72 -8.84
C VAL A 173 13.65 2.87 -9.69
N GLN A 174 13.26 1.78 -10.35
CA GLN A 174 11.92 1.65 -10.94
C GLN A 174 11.02 0.90 -9.95
N PRO A 175 10.00 1.54 -9.34
CA PRO A 175 9.04 0.84 -8.50
C PRO A 175 8.28 -0.21 -9.31
N GLY A 176 8.18 -1.44 -8.79
CA GLY A 176 7.52 -2.54 -9.50
C GLY A 176 7.47 -3.85 -8.72
N GLY A 177 6.98 -4.91 -9.40
CA GLY A 177 6.60 -6.18 -8.79
C GLY A 177 7.71 -7.02 -8.15
N ALA A 178 8.98 -6.67 -8.34
CA ALA A 178 10.11 -7.35 -7.69
C ALA A 178 10.53 -6.66 -6.37
N LEU A 179 9.58 -6.02 -5.68
CA LEU A 179 9.85 -5.19 -4.50
C LEU A 179 10.63 -5.94 -3.40
N THR A 180 10.24 -7.16 -3.07
CA THR A 180 10.90 -7.97 -2.03
C THR A 180 12.36 -8.24 -2.38
N ALA A 181 12.64 -8.55 -3.64
CA ALA A 181 14.00 -8.77 -4.11
C ALA A 181 14.82 -7.46 -4.07
N LEU A 182 14.20 -6.31 -4.39
CA LEU A 182 14.86 -5.00 -4.32
C LEU A 182 15.26 -4.71 -2.88
N LEU A 183 14.30 -4.81 -1.94
CA LEU A 183 14.52 -4.56 -0.53
C LEU A 183 15.64 -5.45 0.06
N ALA A 184 15.70 -6.71 -0.36
CA ALA A 184 16.74 -7.64 0.08
C ALA A 184 18.12 -7.35 -0.54
N ALA A 185 18.17 -6.92 -1.80
CA ALA A 185 19.41 -6.61 -2.50
C ALA A 185 19.97 -5.22 -2.18
N LEU A 186 19.10 -4.28 -1.76
CA LEU A 186 19.43 -2.87 -1.56
C LEU A 186 20.68 -2.64 -0.69
N PRO A 187 20.86 -3.31 0.47
CA PRO A 187 22.08 -3.12 1.27
C PRO A 187 23.35 -3.48 0.50
N SER A 188 23.36 -4.61 -0.19
CA SER A 188 24.50 -5.06 -0.98
C SER A 188 24.75 -4.14 -2.17
N LEU A 189 23.70 -3.71 -2.87
CA LEU A 189 23.80 -2.81 -4.02
C LEU A 189 24.31 -1.42 -3.64
N LEU A 190 24.08 -0.98 -2.41
CA LEU A 190 24.60 0.27 -1.86
C LEU A 190 26.04 0.14 -1.31
N GLY A 191 26.46 -1.08 -0.98
CA GLY A 191 27.78 -1.40 -0.42
C GLY A 191 28.84 -1.87 -1.43
N GLU A 192 28.41 -2.32 -2.61
CA GLU A 192 29.33 -2.67 -3.70
C GLU A 192 30.17 -1.44 -4.07
N GLU A 193 31.49 -1.55 -3.85
CA GLU A 193 32.45 -0.62 -4.42
C GLU A 193 32.17 -0.55 -5.95
N TRP A 194 31.62 0.59 -6.42
CA TRP A 194 31.56 1.07 -7.81
C TRP A 194 30.28 0.82 -8.67
N ARG A 195 29.40 1.83 -8.69
CA ARG A 195 28.84 2.50 -9.90
C ARG A 195 28.60 3.99 -9.64
N THR A 196 29.54 4.64 -8.97
CA THR A 196 29.41 6.02 -8.49
C THR A 196 29.78 7.00 -9.59
N THR A 197 28.79 7.73 -10.11
CA THR A 197 29.08 9.06 -10.65
C THR A 197 29.13 9.99 -9.44
N ASP A 198 30.14 10.86 -9.35
CA ASP A 198 30.10 11.95 -8.37
C ASP A 198 28.76 12.65 -8.54
N GLY A 199 27.98 12.76 -7.46
CA GLY A 199 26.65 13.39 -7.47
C GLY A 199 26.72 14.90 -7.65
N ALA A 200 27.63 15.41 -8.48
CA ALA A 200 28.04 16.81 -8.56
C ALA A 200 26.88 17.79 -8.79
N ASP A 201 25.79 17.31 -9.40
CA ASP A 201 24.59 18.10 -9.69
C ASP A 201 23.45 17.92 -8.66
N ASP A 202 23.56 16.97 -7.73
CA ASP A 202 22.54 16.71 -6.69
C ASP A 202 23.07 17.11 -5.30
N PRO A 203 22.61 18.25 -4.74
CA PRO A 203 23.11 18.75 -3.46
C PRO A 203 22.72 17.90 -2.25
N HIS A 204 21.87 16.88 -2.42
CA HIS A 204 21.35 16.04 -1.34
C HIS A 204 22.10 14.72 -1.20
N CYS A 205 22.99 14.38 -2.12
CA CYS A 205 23.75 13.14 -2.09
C CYS A 205 25.24 13.38 -2.33
N ARG A 206 26.06 12.46 -1.84
CA ARG A 206 27.49 12.39 -2.17
C ARG A 206 27.71 11.53 -3.40
N TYR A 207 26.91 10.47 -3.52
CA TYR A 207 27.01 9.45 -4.55
C TYR A 207 25.64 9.20 -5.14
N LEU A 208 25.60 8.98 -6.46
CA LEU A 208 24.40 8.56 -7.17
C LEU A 208 24.64 7.19 -7.80
N VAL A 209 23.67 6.29 -7.60
CA VAL A 209 23.64 4.94 -8.16
C VAL A 209 22.37 4.77 -8.99
N ASP A 210 22.52 4.20 -10.18
CA ASP A 210 21.41 3.81 -11.04
C ASP A 210 21.09 2.33 -10.82
N LEU A 211 19.94 2.07 -10.20
CA LEU A 211 19.37 0.76 -9.91
C LEU A 211 18.06 0.57 -10.70
N THR A 212 17.98 1.07 -11.93
CA THR A 212 16.82 0.82 -12.79
C THR A 212 16.80 -0.58 -13.42
N HIS A 213 17.97 -1.23 -13.49
CA HIS A 213 18.18 -2.53 -14.13
C HIS A 213 18.95 -3.52 -13.23
N TRP A 214 18.76 -3.40 -11.92
CA TRP A 214 19.35 -4.24 -10.87
C TRP A 214 18.94 -5.72 -11.00
#